data_AF-A0A660ZYW5-F1
#
_entry.id   AF-A0A660ZYW5-F1
#
_cell.length_a   1.000
_cell.length_b   1.000
_cell.length_c   1.000
_cell.angle_alpha   90.00
_cell.angle_beta   90.00
_cell.angle_gamma   90.00
#
_symmetry.space_group_name_H-M   'P 1'
#
loop_
_entity.id
_entity.type
_entity.pdbx_description
1 polymer ?
#
loop_
_entity_poly.entity_id
_entity_poly.type
_entity_poly.pdbx_seq_one_letter_code
_entity_poly.pdbx_strand_id
1 'polypeptide(L)'
;MGQNNSYRGEVFEYQPLVGTGAALVGLTPTDAPAAGLEFDEEDVEVFSGDRNVLSGAGEGAGDGSDDERESGTPVASGSDGIVHAKNAPRPVGAFPHARRVGDLVFVSGMGPRSPGDDSIPGGPVWNSDGKRQDYDIEAQTRAVIENIRIVLESSGSKLEKVIDVQCFLIDMDRDFETFNRIYAEYFGEIQATRTTIQIDRLPTPIAVEFKVMAEA
;
A
#
# COMPACT_ATOMS: atom_id res chain seq x y z
N MET A 1 -32.68 17.50 -8.41
CA MET A 1 -33.20 18.06 -7.15
C MET A 1 -31.98 18.39 -6.31
N GLY A 2 -31.72 19.69 -6.12
CA GLY A 2 -30.43 20.22 -5.66
C GLY A 2 -30.12 19.94 -4.20
N GLN A 3 -28.84 19.68 -3.93
CA GLN A 3 -28.24 19.62 -2.60
C GLN A 3 -28.15 21.03 -2.02
N ASN A 4 -29.21 21.51 -1.38
CA ASN A 4 -29.14 22.71 -0.54
C ASN A 4 -29.26 22.25 0.92
N ASN A 5 -28.15 22.23 1.64
CA ASN A 5 -28.11 21.96 3.08
C ASN A 5 -28.48 23.24 3.84
N SER A 6 -29.73 23.70 3.71
CA SER A 6 -30.23 24.90 4.39
C SER A 6 -30.53 24.60 5.87
N TYR A 7 -29.51 24.29 6.65
CA TYR A 7 -29.61 24.05 8.09
C TYR A 7 -28.63 24.95 8.83
N ARG A 8 -29.08 25.53 9.94
CA ARG A 8 -28.22 26.13 10.95
C ARG A 8 -27.83 25.04 11.95
N GLY A 9 -26.53 24.81 12.12
CA GLY A 9 -25.99 23.89 13.11
C GLY A 9 -25.64 24.59 14.42
N GLU A 10 -25.92 23.93 15.54
CA GLU A 10 -25.42 24.30 16.87
C GLU A 10 -24.80 23.05 17.52
N VAL A 11 -23.56 23.17 18.01
CA VAL A 11 -22.89 22.11 18.76
C VAL A 11 -23.27 22.27 20.22
N PHE A 12 -24.04 21.33 20.75
CA PHE A 12 -24.46 21.37 22.16
C PHE A 12 -23.43 20.78 23.10
N GLU A 13 -22.75 19.71 22.65
CA GLU A 13 -21.74 19.04 23.47
C GLU A 13 -20.70 18.38 22.56
N TYR A 14 -19.46 18.33 23.03
CA TYR A 14 -18.39 17.56 22.42
C TYR A 14 -17.61 16.82 23.51
N GLN A 15 -17.35 15.53 23.29
CA GLN A 15 -16.52 14.70 24.17
C GLN A 15 -15.40 14.04 23.36
N PRO A 16 -14.12 14.20 23.76
CA PRO A 16 -13.03 13.44 23.17
C PRO A 16 -13.14 11.96 23.59
N LEU A 17 -13.06 11.07 22.61
CA LEU A 17 -13.08 9.62 22.77
C LEU A 17 -11.78 9.06 22.18
N VAL A 18 -10.80 8.76 23.04
CA VAL A 18 -9.47 8.15 22.76
C VAL A 18 -9.09 8.13 21.27
N GLY A 19 -8.50 9.23 20.80
CA GLY A 19 -8.03 9.39 19.41
C GLY A 19 -9.06 9.96 18.42
N THR A 20 -10.32 10.12 18.83
CA THR A 20 -11.42 10.75 18.08
C THR A 20 -12.27 11.63 19.01
N GLY A 21 -13.40 12.14 18.55
CA GLY A 21 -14.40 12.77 19.41
C GLY A 21 -15.81 12.61 18.87
N ALA A 22 -16.80 12.74 19.76
CA ALA A 22 -18.22 12.73 19.42
C ALA A 22 -18.84 14.09 19.75
N ALA A 23 -19.70 14.59 18.87
CA ALA A 23 -20.44 15.84 19.07
C ALA A 23 -21.95 15.59 18.98
N LEU A 24 -22.72 16.24 19.86
CA LEU A 24 -24.16 16.39 19.71
C LEU A 24 -24.45 17.68 18.96
N VAL A 25 -24.95 17.57 17.73
CA VAL A 25 -25.24 18.71 16.86
C VAL A 25 -26.74 18.80 16.60
N GLY A 26 -27.33 19.95 16.92
CA GLY A 26 -28.69 20.30 16.49
C GLY A 26 -28.67 20.93 15.12
N LEU A 27 -29.52 20.43 14.21
CA LEU A 27 -29.73 21.03 12.90
C LEU A 27 -31.13 21.61 12.82
N THR A 28 -31.23 22.92 12.62
CA THR A 28 -32.52 23.62 12.42
C THR A 28 -32.61 24.05 10.96
N PRO A 29 -33.63 23.64 10.19
CA PRO A 29 -33.85 24.14 8.84
C PRO A 29 -33.92 25.67 8.83
N THR A 30 -33.34 26.29 7.82
CA THR A 30 -33.36 27.75 7.63
C THR A 30 -33.60 28.07 6.17
N ASP A 31 -34.26 29.19 5.90
CA ASP A 31 -34.41 29.74 4.55
C ASP A 31 -33.23 30.66 4.15
N ALA A 32 -32.23 30.80 5.04
CA ALA A 32 -31.04 31.58 4.77
C ALA A 32 -30.23 30.95 3.62
N PRO A 33 -29.80 31.73 2.61
CA PRO A 33 -28.94 31.21 1.55
C PRO A 33 -27.61 30.75 2.17
N ALA A 34 -27.17 29.53 1.83
CA ALA A 34 -25.89 28.96 2.29
C ALA A 34 -24.64 29.69 1.73
N ALA A 35 -24.81 30.85 1.12
CA ALA A 35 -23.76 31.61 0.47
C ALA A 35 -23.10 32.56 1.48
N GLY A 36 -21.94 32.15 2.00
CA GLY A 36 -21.08 33.01 2.80
C GLY A 36 -20.02 32.30 3.64
N LEU A 37 -20.12 30.98 3.81
CA LEU A 37 -19.05 30.18 4.41
C LEU A 37 -18.29 29.47 3.29
N GLU A 38 -17.53 30.24 2.51
CA GLU A 38 -16.39 29.66 1.81
C GLU A 38 -15.41 29.23 2.92
N PHE A 39 -15.05 27.95 2.94
CA PHE A 39 -13.88 27.52 3.67
C PHE A 39 -12.70 28.15 2.94
N ASP A 40 -12.12 29.18 3.54
CA ASP A 40 -10.86 29.72 3.07
C ASP A 40 -9.79 28.65 3.34
N GLU A 41 -9.42 27.91 2.30
CA GLU A 41 -8.35 26.92 2.38
C GLU A 41 -6.98 27.58 2.67
N GLU A 42 -6.89 28.91 2.65
CA GLU A 42 -5.67 29.64 3.00
C GLU A 42 -5.49 29.90 4.51
N ASP A 43 -6.55 29.83 5.33
CA ASP A 43 -6.50 30.05 6.78
C ASP A 43 -6.91 28.78 7.56
N VAL A 44 -6.07 27.74 7.47
CA VAL A 44 -6.19 26.55 8.31
C VAL A 44 -5.68 26.84 9.72
N GLU A 45 -6.55 26.80 10.73
CA GLU A 45 -6.12 26.77 12.13
C GLU A 45 -5.34 25.47 12.41
N VAL A 46 -4.01 25.55 12.36
CA VAL A 46 -3.13 24.44 12.72
C VAL A 46 -3.05 24.34 14.24
N PHE A 47 -3.85 23.43 14.82
CA PHE A 47 -3.71 23.08 16.23
C PHE A 47 -2.51 22.14 16.42
N SER A 48 -1.34 22.69 16.74
CA SER A 48 -0.18 21.92 17.18
C SER A 48 -0.31 21.59 18.67
N GLY A 49 -1.05 20.52 19.01
CA GLY A 49 -0.92 19.93 20.34
C GLY A 49 0.56 19.58 20.61
N ASP A 50 1.03 19.76 21.85
CA ASP A 50 2.44 19.65 22.24
C ASP A 50 3.11 18.38 21.70
N ARG A 51 3.73 18.51 20.53
CA ARG A 51 4.58 17.51 19.91
C ARG A 51 5.98 17.69 20.45
N ASN A 52 6.19 17.30 21.70
CA ASN A 52 7.54 17.07 22.22
C ASN A 52 8.07 15.70 21.74
N VAL A 53 7.96 15.47 20.43
CA VAL A 53 8.63 14.38 19.72
C VAL A 53 9.84 14.99 19.04
N LEU A 54 11.00 14.72 19.64
CA LEU A 54 12.36 15.06 19.17
C LEU A 54 12.90 16.43 19.59
N SER A 55 13.06 16.67 20.90
CA SER A 55 14.30 17.27 21.40
C SER A 55 14.58 16.83 22.85
N GLY A 56 15.71 16.17 23.04
CA GLY A 56 16.12 15.60 24.31
C GLY A 56 17.51 15.00 24.21
N ALA A 57 18.49 15.82 23.80
CA ALA A 57 19.89 15.56 24.12
C ALA A 57 20.13 16.07 25.55
N GLY A 58 20.68 15.22 26.42
CA GLY A 58 21.37 15.66 27.64
C GLY A 58 21.06 14.89 28.94
N GLU A 59 21.90 13.88 29.20
CA GLU A 59 22.57 13.54 30.48
C GLU A 59 21.79 13.11 31.75
N GLY A 60 22.20 11.97 32.33
CA GLY A 60 21.96 11.61 33.75
C GLY A 60 22.14 10.12 34.07
N ALA A 61 23.01 9.80 35.02
CA ALA A 61 23.63 8.49 35.31
C ALA A 61 22.87 7.53 36.27
N GLY A 62 23.32 6.26 36.33
CA GLY A 62 23.10 5.27 37.41
C GLY A 62 22.83 3.86 36.87
N ASP A 63 23.81 2.95 36.71
CA ASP A 63 24.49 2.04 37.67
C ASP A 63 23.65 0.84 38.20
N GLY A 64 24.20 -0.37 38.00
CA GLY A 64 23.86 -1.67 38.61
C GLY A 64 22.70 -2.46 37.97
N SER A 65 22.74 -3.76 37.71
CA SER A 65 23.71 -4.83 37.95
C SER A 65 23.30 -6.08 37.15
N ASP A 66 24.28 -6.95 36.92
CA ASP A 66 24.30 -8.19 36.13
C ASP A 66 23.13 -9.18 36.35
N ASP A 67 22.69 -9.85 35.29
CA ASP A 67 22.59 -11.31 35.32
C ASP A 67 22.71 -11.96 33.92
N GLU A 68 23.36 -13.12 33.90
CA GLU A 68 23.98 -13.77 32.75
C GLU A 68 23.08 -14.79 32.02
N ARG A 69 23.30 -14.90 30.69
CA ARG A 69 23.07 -16.05 29.77
C ARG A 69 21.67 -16.28 29.18
N GLU A 70 21.59 -16.18 27.85
CA GLU A 70 21.63 -17.39 27.01
C GLU A 70 22.07 -17.08 25.58
N SER A 71 22.85 -17.99 25.03
CA SER A 71 23.53 -17.95 23.73
C SER A 71 22.55 -17.97 22.56
N GLY A 72 22.36 -16.82 21.91
CA GLY A 72 21.78 -16.70 20.58
C GLY A 72 22.86 -16.35 19.57
N THR A 73 22.99 -17.20 18.54
CA THR A 73 23.80 -17.10 17.33
C THR A 73 24.13 -15.68 16.87
N PRO A 74 25.35 -15.38 16.40
CA PRO A 74 25.68 -14.05 15.88
C PRO A 74 24.78 -13.73 14.68
N VAL A 75 23.91 -12.74 14.83
CA VAL A 75 23.19 -12.12 13.71
C VAL A 75 24.24 -11.48 12.83
N ALA A 76 24.54 -12.11 11.70
CA ALA A 76 25.45 -11.58 10.72
C ALA A 76 24.93 -10.22 10.23
N SER A 77 25.62 -9.14 10.60
CA SER A 77 25.43 -7.82 10.01
C SER A 77 25.79 -7.90 8.52
N GLY A 78 24.87 -7.52 7.63
CA GLY A 78 25.19 -7.56 6.20
C GLY A 78 24.11 -7.17 5.19
N SER A 79 23.19 -6.26 5.52
CA SER A 79 22.48 -5.35 4.59
C SER A 79 21.37 -4.66 5.38
N ASP A 80 21.02 -3.43 5.03
CA ASP A 80 19.93 -2.64 5.68
C ASP A 80 18.52 -3.22 5.38
N GLY A 81 18.44 -4.54 5.10
CA GLY A 81 17.28 -5.27 4.60
C GLY A 81 16.91 -4.94 3.15
N ILE A 82 17.61 -4.03 2.49
CA ILE A 82 17.27 -3.53 1.16
C ILE A 82 17.65 -4.56 0.08
N VAL A 83 16.69 -4.95 -0.76
CA VAL A 83 16.88 -5.92 -1.83
C VAL A 83 16.63 -5.27 -3.21
N HIS A 84 17.64 -5.37 -4.08
CA HIS A 84 17.55 -5.02 -5.50
C HIS A 84 17.73 -6.28 -6.33
N ALA A 85 16.63 -6.82 -6.85
CA ALA A 85 16.62 -8.03 -7.66
C ALA A 85 17.07 -7.71 -9.09
N LYS A 86 18.25 -8.19 -9.49
CA LYS A 86 18.84 -7.91 -10.81
C LYS A 86 18.02 -8.43 -11.98
N ASN A 87 17.29 -9.52 -11.76
CA ASN A 87 16.49 -10.20 -12.78
C ASN A 87 15.01 -9.83 -12.72
N ALA A 88 14.62 -8.87 -11.88
CA ALA A 88 13.26 -8.35 -11.82
C ALA A 88 13.14 -7.06 -12.65
N PRO A 89 11.92 -6.65 -13.04
CA PRO A 89 11.70 -5.40 -13.73
C PRO A 89 12.19 -4.23 -12.90
N ARG A 90 12.75 -3.21 -13.56
CA ARG A 90 13.28 -2.06 -12.83
C ARG A 90 12.14 -1.29 -12.15
N PRO A 91 12.33 -0.84 -10.89
CA PRO A 91 11.39 0.06 -10.23
C PRO A 91 11.15 1.32 -11.06
N VAL A 92 9.91 1.82 -11.07
CA VAL A 92 9.52 3.09 -11.74
C VAL A 92 9.74 4.32 -10.87
N GLY A 93 10.54 4.20 -9.81
CA GLY A 93 10.82 5.27 -8.86
C GLY A 93 11.95 4.92 -7.89
N ALA A 94 12.18 5.80 -6.91
CA ALA A 94 13.25 5.68 -5.93
C ALA A 94 12.88 4.74 -4.78
N PHE A 95 12.71 3.45 -5.07
CA PHE A 95 12.40 2.41 -4.09
C PHE A 95 13.04 1.07 -4.48
N PRO A 96 13.35 0.18 -3.50
CA PRO A 96 13.89 -1.13 -3.78
C PRO A 96 12.81 -2.12 -4.23
N HIS A 97 13.22 -3.29 -4.73
CA HIS A 97 12.29 -4.36 -5.06
C HIS A 97 11.64 -4.95 -3.81
N ALA A 98 12.43 -5.10 -2.75
CA ALA A 98 11.93 -5.52 -1.46
C ALA A 98 12.74 -4.92 -0.31
N ARG A 99 12.14 -4.94 0.89
CA ARG A 99 12.83 -4.66 2.15
C ARG A 99 12.53 -5.78 3.14
N ARG A 100 13.58 -6.36 3.73
CA ARG A 100 13.48 -7.29 4.85
C ARG A 100 13.52 -6.54 6.17
N VAL A 101 12.60 -6.87 7.09
CA VAL A 101 12.58 -6.38 8.46
C VAL A 101 12.29 -7.56 9.38
N GLY A 102 13.30 -7.98 10.15
CA GLY A 102 13.24 -9.23 10.92
C GLY A 102 13.01 -10.44 10.00
N ASP A 103 11.94 -11.18 10.28
CA ASP A 103 11.54 -12.37 9.52
C ASP A 103 10.49 -12.08 8.44
N LEU A 104 10.20 -10.81 8.17
CA LEU A 104 9.26 -10.40 7.12
C LEU A 104 9.98 -9.78 5.93
N VAL A 105 9.48 -10.08 4.73
CA VAL A 105 9.88 -9.50 3.46
C VAL A 105 8.71 -8.70 2.89
N PHE A 106 8.92 -7.41 2.69
CA PHE A 106 7.97 -6.51 2.06
C PHE A 106 8.38 -6.29 0.61
N VAL A 107 7.61 -6.82 -0.33
CA VAL A 107 7.84 -6.64 -1.76
C VAL A 107 7.16 -5.33 -2.19
N SER A 108 7.79 -4.53 -3.04
CA SER A 108 7.17 -3.35 -3.65
C SER A 108 6.02 -3.75 -4.61
N GLY A 109 5.26 -2.78 -5.11
CA GLY A 109 4.24 -3.06 -6.13
C GLY A 109 4.87 -3.69 -7.39
N MET A 110 4.41 -4.88 -7.75
CA MET A 110 4.93 -5.65 -8.88
C MET A 110 3.89 -5.72 -10.00
N GLY A 111 4.25 -5.17 -11.16
CA GLY A 111 3.50 -5.26 -12.40
C GLY A 111 4.02 -6.36 -13.34
N PRO A 112 3.38 -6.56 -14.51
CA PRO A 112 3.69 -7.62 -15.46
C PRO A 112 4.88 -7.33 -16.37
N ARG A 113 5.54 -6.18 -16.25
CA ARG A 113 6.64 -5.80 -17.16
C ARG A 113 7.71 -6.89 -17.20
N SER A 114 8.27 -7.14 -18.37
CA SER A 114 9.38 -8.07 -18.56
C SER A 114 10.69 -7.45 -18.05
N PRO A 115 11.52 -8.20 -17.32
CA PRO A 115 12.87 -7.77 -16.99
C PRO A 115 13.68 -7.48 -18.27
N GLY A 116 14.49 -6.41 -18.23
CA GLY A 116 15.41 -6.05 -19.31
C GLY A 116 14.86 -5.05 -20.33
N ASP A 117 13.67 -5.29 -20.89
CA ASP A 117 13.10 -4.47 -21.97
C ASP A 117 11.81 -3.71 -21.62
N ASP A 118 11.26 -3.94 -20.42
CA ASP A 118 10.04 -3.30 -19.94
C ASP A 118 8.78 -3.57 -20.80
N SER A 119 8.83 -4.57 -21.70
CA SER A 119 7.67 -5.03 -22.47
C SER A 119 6.57 -5.57 -21.54
N ILE A 120 5.30 -5.52 -21.97
CA ILE A 120 4.16 -6.00 -21.18
C ILE A 120 3.61 -7.25 -21.85
N PRO A 121 3.84 -8.46 -21.31
CA PRO A 121 3.15 -9.67 -21.74
C PRO A 121 1.64 -9.44 -21.73
N GLY A 122 0.95 -9.82 -22.81
CA GLY A 122 -0.48 -9.53 -22.96
C GLY A 122 -0.82 -8.11 -23.42
N GLY A 123 0.19 -7.26 -23.66
CA GLY A 123 0.03 -5.95 -24.29
C GLY A 123 -0.38 -4.81 -23.33
N PRO A 124 -0.08 -3.55 -23.70
CA PRO A 124 -0.41 -2.39 -22.89
C PRO A 124 -1.90 -2.05 -22.95
N VAL A 125 -2.49 -1.70 -21.81
CA VAL A 125 -3.92 -1.34 -21.70
C VAL A 125 -4.24 0.03 -22.32
N TRP A 126 -3.23 0.87 -22.53
CA TRP A 126 -3.35 2.20 -23.13
C TRP A 126 -2.36 2.34 -24.29
N ASN A 127 -2.78 2.97 -25.39
CA ASN A 127 -1.88 3.35 -26.47
C ASN A 127 -1.14 4.67 -26.18
N SER A 128 -0.28 5.10 -27.10
CA SER A 128 0.46 6.37 -27.01
C SER A 128 -0.44 7.61 -26.93
N ASP A 129 -1.68 7.51 -27.40
CA ASP A 129 -2.68 8.59 -27.37
C ASP A 129 -3.56 8.54 -26.10
N GLY A 130 -3.25 7.64 -25.16
CA GLY A 130 -4.02 7.45 -23.93
C GLY A 130 -5.37 6.75 -24.11
N LYS A 131 -5.62 6.13 -25.27
CA LYS A 131 -6.85 5.37 -25.54
C LYS A 131 -6.73 3.93 -25.07
N ARG A 132 -7.84 3.38 -24.57
CA ARG A 132 -7.93 1.98 -24.14
C ARG A 132 -7.68 1.05 -25.32
N GLN A 133 -6.90 0.00 -25.09
CA GLN A 133 -6.68 -1.09 -26.04
C GLN A 133 -7.10 -2.42 -25.42
N ASP A 134 -7.26 -3.44 -26.27
CA ASP A 134 -7.44 -4.81 -25.79
C ASP A 134 -6.12 -5.36 -25.24
N TYR A 135 -6.21 -6.24 -24.25
CA TYR A 135 -5.06 -6.83 -23.55
C TYR A 135 -5.43 -8.20 -22.95
N ASP A 136 -4.41 -9.01 -22.70
CA ASP A 136 -4.55 -10.33 -22.10
C ASP A 136 -4.21 -10.27 -20.60
N ILE A 137 -5.25 -10.35 -19.76
CA ILE A 137 -5.11 -10.36 -18.29
C ILE A 137 -4.44 -11.65 -17.79
N GLU A 138 -4.63 -12.79 -18.44
CA GLU A 138 -3.98 -14.04 -18.03
C GLU A 138 -2.46 -13.91 -18.17
N ALA A 139 -1.99 -13.45 -19.33
CA ALA A 139 -0.57 -13.23 -19.57
C ALA A 139 0.03 -12.24 -18.57
N GLN A 140 -0.66 -11.12 -18.29
CA GLN A 140 -0.20 -10.14 -17.31
C GLN A 140 -0.18 -10.72 -15.88
N THR A 141 -1.23 -11.43 -15.46
CA THR A 141 -1.33 -11.99 -14.11
C THR A 141 -0.20 -12.99 -13.87
N ARG A 142 0.07 -13.89 -14.83
CA ARG A 142 1.21 -14.82 -14.74
C ARG A 142 2.54 -14.05 -14.62
N ALA A 143 2.76 -13.05 -15.46
CA ALA A 143 3.99 -12.25 -15.42
C ALA A 143 4.19 -11.51 -14.08
N VAL A 144 3.14 -10.97 -13.47
CA VAL A 144 3.20 -10.38 -12.12
C VAL A 144 3.69 -11.40 -11.09
N ILE A 145 3.13 -12.61 -11.09
CA ILE A 145 3.47 -13.66 -10.11
C ILE A 145 4.90 -14.16 -10.31
N GLU A 146 5.34 -14.31 -11.56
CA GLU A 146 6.74 -14.65 -11.88
C GLU A 146 7.71 -13.57 -11.39
N ASN A 147 7.38 -12.30 -11.61
CA ASN A 147 8.18 -11.18 -11.12
C ASN A 147 8.27 -11.17 -9.59
N ILE A 148 7.17 -11.47 -8.88
CA ILE A 148 7.18 -11.62 -7.42
C ILE A 148 8.10 -12.77 -6.99
N ARG A 149 8.02 -13.93 -7.65
CA ARG A 149 8.88 -15.08 -7.35
C ARG A 149 10.36 -14.70 -7.42
N ILE A 150 10.77 -14.01 -8.50
CA ILE A 150 12.16 -13.55 -8.68
C ILE A 150 12.61 -12.64 -7.54
N VAL A 151 11.75 -11.71 -7.11
CA VAL A 151 12.07 -10.79 -6.01
C VAL A 151 12.14 -11.51 -4.66
N LEU A 152 11.23 -12.44 -4.38
CA LEU A 152 11.24 -13.25 -3.16
C LEU A 152 12.49 -14.12 -3.08
N GLU A 153 12.85 -14.80 -4.16
CA GLU A 153 14.09 -15.60 -4.24
C GLU A 153 15.34 -14.73 -4.02
N SER A 154 15.37 -13.53 -4.61
CA SER A 154 16.44 -12.56 -4.38
C SER A 154 16.51 -12.06 -2.94
N SER A 155 15.41 -12.21 -2.18
CA SER A 155 15.29 -11.83 -0.76
C SER A 155 15.54 -13.01 0.20
N GLY A 156 15.87 -14.20 -0.32
CA GLY A 156 16.03 -15.43 0.47
C GLY A 156 14.71 -16.13 0.84
N SER A 157 13.58 -15.64 0.32
CA SER A 157 12.23 -16.18 0.51
C SER A 157 11.80 -16.97 -0.73
N LYS A 158 10.53 -17.34 -0.82
CA LYS A 158 9.91 -18.06 -1.94
C LYS A 158 8.40 -17.84 -1.95
N LEU A 159 7.76 -18.17 -3.08
CA LEU A 159 6.33 -17.92 -3.26
C LEU A 159 5.47 -18.58 -2.18
N GLU A 160 5.82 -19.79 -1.73
CA GLU A 160 5.06 -20.54 -0.71
C GLU A 160 5.11 -19.90 0.69
N LYS A 161 5.97 -18.89 0.90
CA LYS A 161 6.04 -18.12 2.15
C LYS A 161 5.21 -16.83 2.12
N VAL A 162 4.47 -16.58 1.05
CA VAL A 162 3.60 -15.41 0.95
C VAL A 162 2.43 -15.53 1.92
N ILE A 163 2.22 -14.48 2.73
CA ILE A 163 1.19 -14.45 3.79
C ILE A 163 0.04 -13.47 3.48
N ASP A 164 0.30 -12.44 2.69
CA ASP A 164 -0.68 -11.44 2.27
C ASP A 164 -0.41 -10.96 0.85
N VAL A 165 -1.50 -10.79 0.09
CA VAL A 165 -1.48 -10.24 -1.26
C VAL A 165 -2.58 -9.18 -1.41
N GLN A 166 -2.18 -7.97 -1.76
CA GLN A 166 -3.08 -6.93 -2.21
C GLN A 166 -3.00 -6.80 -3.73
N CYS A 167 -4.09 -7.12 -4.41
CA CYS A 167 -4.21 -7.11 -5.87
C CYS A 167 -4.98 -5.88 -6.34
N PHE A 168 -4.43 -5.19 -7.34
CA PHE A 168 -5.07 -4.08 -8.02
C PHE A 168 -5.45 -4.50 -9.44
N LEU A 169 -6.70 -4.32 -9.81
CA LEU A 169 -7.21 -4.50 -11.18
C LEU A 169 -7.77 -3.18 -11.68
N ILE A 170 -7.68 -2.92 -12.99
CA ILE A 170 -8.25 -1.71 -13.58
C ILE A 170 -9.62 -1.92 -14.23
N ASP A 171 -10.06 -3.17 -14.40
CA ASP A 171 -11.37 -3.53 -14.97
C ASP A 171 -11.84 -4.86 -14.34
N MET A 172 -12.49 -4.80 -13.19
CA MET A 172 -12.89 -5.97 -12.41
C MET A 172 -13.98 -6.77 -13.09
N ASP A 173 -14.96 -6.11 -13.72
CA ASP A 173 -16.07 -6.77 -14.40
C ASP A 173 -15.57 -7.64 -15.57
N ARG A 174 -14.55 -7.16 -16.31
CA ARG A 174 -13.93 -7.90 -17.41
C ARG A 174 -12.97 -8.99 -16.91
N ASP A 175 -12.13 -8.66 -15.94
CA ASP A 175 -10.88 -9.39 -15.71
C ASP A 175 -10.94 -10.38 -14.54
N PHE A 176 -11.86 -10.19 -13.59
CA PHE A 176 -11.79 -10.85 -12.28
C PHE A 176 -11.87 -12.38 -12.36
N GLU A 177 -12.72 -12.95 -13.22
CA GLU A 177 -12.85 -14.40 -13.34
C GLU A 177 -11.54 -15.05 -13.83
N THR A 178 -10.98 -14.54 -14.92
CA THR A 178 -9.72 -15.02 -15.48
C THR A 178 -8.57 -14.81 -14.51
N PHE A 179 -8.44 -13.60 -13.94
CA PHE A 179 -7.48 -13.27 -12.90
C PHE A 179 -7.56 -14.27 -11.73
N ASN A 180 -8.75 -14.56 -11.22
CA ASN A 180 -8.94 -15.39 -10.04
C ASN A 180 -8.59 -16.86 -10.31
N ARG A 181 -8.85 -17.36 -11.53
CA ARG A 181 -8.38 -18.69 -11.97
C ARG A 181 -6.86 -18.77 -11.94
N ILE A 182 -6.17 -17.82 -12.57
CA ILE A 182 -4.70 -17.79 -12.58
C ILE A 182 -4.17 -17.65 -11.15
N TYR A 183 -4.72 -16.75 -10.36
CA TYR A 183 -4.32 -16.61 -8.96
C TYR A 183 -4.39 -17.94 -8.19
N ALA A 184 -5.47 -18.71 -8.36
CA ALA A 184 -5.65 -19.99 -7.69
C ALA A 184 -4.63 -21.06 -8.11
N GLU A 185 -4.16 -21.03 -9.37
CA GLU A 185 -3.10 -21.95 -9.84
C GLU A 185 -1.78 -21.79 -9.05
N TYR A 186 -1.50 -20.59 -8.53
CA TYR A 186 -0.25 -20.30 -7.80
C TYR A 186 -0.44 -20.23 -6.29
N PHE A 187 -1.49 -19.56 -5.82
CA PHE A 187 -1.72 -19.27 -4.41
C PHE A 187 -2.78 -20.15 -3.75
N GLY A 188 -3.44 -21.04 -4.50
CA GLY A 188 -4.52 -21.89 -4.00
C GLY A 188 -4.12 -22.70 -2.77
N GLU A 189 -2.95 -23.33 -2.78
CA GLU A 189 -2.43 -24.10 -1.63
C GLU A 189 -1.68 -23.22 -0.61
N ILE A 190 -1.18 -22.06 -1.03
CA ILE A 190 -0.43 -21.12 -0.17
C ILE A 190 -1.36 -20.50 0.88
N GLN A 191 -2.64 -20.33 0.55
CA GLN A 191 -3.66 -19.79 1.46
C GLN A 191 -3.28 -18.43 2.07
N ALA A 192 -2.57 -17.61 1.29
CA ALA A 192 -2.29 -16.23 1.66
C ALA A 192 -3.60 -15.44 1.81
N THR A 193 -3.64 -14.55 2.80
CA THR A 193 -4.72 -13.56 2.88
C THR A 193 -4.71 -12.68 1.62
N ARG A 194 -5.90 -12.26 1.16
CA ARG A 194 -6.02 -11.52 -0.10
C ARG A 194 -7.02 -10.38 0.00
N THR A 195 -6.63 -9.22 -0.51
CA THR A 195 -7.53 -8.10 -0.82
C THR A 195 -7.46 -7.79 -2.32
N THR A 196 -8.59 -7.65 -3.00
CA THR A 196 -8.63 -7.28 -4.43
C THR A 196 -9.45 -6.02 -4.61
N ILE A 197 -8.89 -5.01 -5.28
CA ILE A 197 -9.48 -3.68 -5.42
C ILE A 197 -9.48 -3.27 -6.89
N GLN A 198 -10.57 -2.66 -7.35
CA GLN A 198 -10.59 -1.97 -8.63
C GLN A 198 -10.08 -0.55 -8.46
N ILE A 199 -9.17 -0.11 -9.34
CA ILE A 199 -8.65 1.26 -9.40
C ILE A 199 -8.75 1.81 -10.83
N ASP A 200 -8.65 3.13 -10.98
CA ASP A 200 -8.75 3.76 -12.31
C ASP A 200 -7.49 3.50 -13.16
N ARG A 201 -6.30 3.53 -12.55
CA ARG A 201 -5.04 3.50 -13.29
C ARG A 201 -3.84 3.05 -12.46
N LEU A 202 -2.89 2.41 -13.14
CA LEU A 202 -1.57 2.02 -12.62
C LEU A 202 -0.45 2.90 -13.23
N PRO A 203 0.76 2.97 -12.62
CA PRO A 203 1.84 3.87 -13.05
C PRO A 203 2.39 3.62 -14.47
N THR A 204 2.13 2.44 -15.03
CA THR A 204 2.47 2.04 -16.40
C THR A 204 1.21 1.49 -17.08
N PRO A 205 1.16 1.29 -18.41
CA PRO A 205 -0.07 0.85 -19.07
C PRO A 205 -0.34 -0.65 -18.88
N ILE A 206 -0.40 -1.09 -17.63
CA ILE A 206 -0.64 -2.46 -17.16
C ILE A 206 -2.04 -2.57 -16.56
N ALA A 207 -2.60 -3.78 -16.56
CA ALA A 207 -3.94 -4.09 -16.08
C ALA A 207 -3.99 -4.51 -14.62
N VAL A 208 -2.86 -5.03 -14.11
CA VAL A 208 -2.79 -5.69 -12.81
C VAL A 208 -1.46 -5.41 -12.12
N GLU A 209 -1.51 -5.16 -10.82
CA GLU A 209 -0.34 -4.99 -9.95
C GLU A 209 -0.61 -5.67 -8.61
N PHE A 210 0.41 -6.34 -8.04
CA PHE A 210 0.32 -6.97 -6.73
C PHE A 210 1.30 -6.32 -5.74
N LYS A 211 0.86 -6.21 -4.50
CA LYS A 211 1.69 -5.92 -3.33
C LYS A 211 1.71 -7.16 -2.44
N VAL A 212 2.90 -7.60 -2.03
CA VAL A 212 3.09 -8.89 -1.36
C VAL A 212 3.90 -8.73 -0.07
N MET A 213 3.47 -9.45 0.97
CA MET A 213 4.27 -9.71 2.17
C MET A 213 4.52 -11.22 2.30
N ALA A 214 5.74 -11.57 2.69
CA ALA A 214 6.15 -12.96 2.88
C ALA A 214 7.05 -13.12 4.11
N GLU A 215 7.16 -14.34 4.61
CA GLU A 215 8.22 -14.69 5.57
C GLU A 215 9.58 -14.80 4.85
N ALA A 216 10.66 -14.41 5.51
CA ALA A 216 12.03 -14.54 4.99
C ALA A 216 12.45 -16.01 4.90
#